data_AF-A0A8J5JZH7-F1
#
_entry.id   AF-A0A8J5JZH7-F1
#
_cell.length_a   1.000
_cell.length_b   1.000
_cell.length_c   1.000
_cell.angle_alpha   90.00
_cell.angle_beta   90.00
_cell.angle_gamma   90.00
#
_symmetry.space_group_name_H-M   'P 1'
#
loop_
_entity.id
_entity.type
_entity.pdbx_description
1 polymer ?
#
loop_
_entity_poly.entity_id
_entity_poly.type
_entity_poly.pdbx_seq_one_letter_code
_entity_poly.pdbx_strand_id
1 'polypeptide(L)'
;MSTMQQRLTTCGQIIALREEGLMVRAIADRLAVSTSTLERWIRRYAETERRPRPRLTTGDEDAAIIAAIRNNPFSNPVAIREALHLDRAQTARSRLHEVSIQQRVPAIKERLTDQHRTGRLPAICGGGPGVLVASNLHG
;
A
#
# COMPACT_ATOMS: atom_id res chain seq x y z
N MET A 1 5.30 19.31 -23.19
CA MET A 1 4.58 18.46 -22.20
C MET A 1 3.91 17.31 -22.93
N SER A 2 3.92 16.10 -22.37
CA SER A 2 3.28 14.92 -23.00
C SER A 2 1.76 15.12 -23.15
N THR A 3 1.20 14.70 -24.29
CA THR A 3 -0.24 14.79 -24.61
C THR A 3 -1.13 14.09 -23.59
N MET A 4 -0.62 13.05 -22.95
CA MET A 4 -1.31 12.32 -21.88
C MET A 4 -1.37 13.14 -20.58
N GLN A 5 -0.28 13.84 -20.24
CA GLN A 5 -0.22 14.74 -19.09
C GLN A 5 -1.23 15.89 -19.24
N GLN A 6 -1.30 16.49 -20.44
CA GLN A 6 -2.22 17.58 -20.73
C GLN A 6 -3.70 17.16 -20.56
N ARG A 7 -4.06 15.95 -20.98
CA ARG A 7 -5.43 15.44 -20.82
C ARG A 7 -5.80 15.20 -19.37
N LEU A 8 -4.90 14.62 -18.57
CA LEU A 8 -5.14 14.36 -17.15
C LEU A 8 -5.29 15.67 -16.36
N THR A 9 -4.47 16.69 -16.64
CA THR A 9 -4.60 18.00 -16.01
C THR A 9 -5.91 18.69 -16.36
N THR A 10 -6.34 18.62 -17.62
CA THR A 10 -7.58 19.26 -18.06
C THR A 10 -8.81 18.58 -17.46
N CYS A 11 -8.85 17.25 -17.41
CA CYS A 11 -9.97 16.53 -16.75
C CYS A 11 -10.04 16.83 -15.25
N GLY A 12 -8.90 16.83 -14.54
CA GLY A 12 -8.85 17.15 -13.11
C GLY A 12 -9.34 18.57 -12.82
N GLN A 13 -8.96 19.55 -13.63
CA GLN A 13 -9.42 20.93 -13.52
C GLN A 13 -10.94 21.06 -13.74
N ILE A 14 -11.50 20.34 -14.71
CA ILE A 14 -12.94 20.36 -15.00
C ILE A 14 -13.75 19.80 -13.82
N ILE A 15 -13.29 18.72 -13.21
CA ILE A 15 -13.96 18.08 -12.07
C ILE A 15 -13.93 19.02 -10.86
N ALA A 16 -12.76 19.56 -10.52
CA ALA A 16 -12.61 20.50 -9.40
C ALA A 16 -13.53 21.72 -9.54
N LEU A 17 -13.55 22.37 -10.72
CA LEU A 17 -14.42 23.52 -10.98
C LEU A 17 -15.92 23.17 -10.91
N ARG A 18 -16.29 21.92 -11.23
CA ARG A 18 -17.67 21.44 -11.13
C ARG A 18 -18.06 21.16 -9.68
N GLU A 19 -17.16 20.62 -8.86
CA GLU A 19 -17.35 20.43 -7.43
C GLU A 19 -17.49 21.76 -6.69
N GLU A 20 -16.80 22.81 -7.17
CA GLU A 20 -16.98 24.20 -6.71
C GLU A 20 -18.33 24.82 -7.14
N GLY A 21 -19.15 24.13 -7.94
CA GLY A 21 -20.48 24.57 -8.34
C GLY A 21 -20.50 25.58 -9.50
N LEU A 22 -19.40 25.76 -10.23
CA LEU A 22 -19.36 26.66 -11.38
C LEU A 22 -20.26 26.15 -12.52
N MET A 23 -20.94 27.09 -13.17
CA MET A 23 -21.71 26.78 -14.37
C MET A 23 -20.80 26.33 -15.51
N VAL A 24 -21.26 25.36 -16.31
CA VAL A 24 -20.52 24.79 -17.45
C VAL A 24 -19.96 25.87 -18.38
N ARG A 25 -20.72 26.96 -18.59
CA ARG A 25 -20.29 28.08 -19.43
C ARG A 25 -19.08 28.82 -18.86
N ALA A 26 -19.06 29.08 -17.55
CA ALA A 26 -17.92 29.73 -16.88
C ALA A 26 -16.65 28.85 -16.92
N ILE A 27 -16.81 27.53 -16.86
CA ILE A 27 -15.71 26.57 -16.99
C ILE A 27 -15.17 26.58 -18.43
N ALA A 28 -16.05 26.62 -19.43
CA ALA A 28 -15.70 26.66 -20.84
C ALA A 28 -14.91 27.94 -21.18
N ASP A 29 -15.37 29.10 -20.69
CA ASP A 29 -14.69 30.39 -20.85
C ASP A 29 -13.30 30.37 -20.18
N ARG A 30 -13.21 29.81 -18.96
CA ARG A 30 -11.95 29.71 -18.20
C ARG A 30 -10.92 28.78 -18.85
N LEU A 31 -11.37 27.73 -19.54
CA LEU A 31 -10.51 26.76 -20.23
C LEU A 31 -10.32 27.09 -21.72
N ALA A 32 -10.91 28.18 -22.21
CA ALA A 32 -10.91 28.57 -23.63
C ALA A 32 -11.35 27.44 -24.57
N VAL A 33 -12.36 26.68 -24.16
CA VAL A 33 -12.96 25.58 -24.95
C VAL A 33 -14.43 25.86 -25.22
N SER A 34 -14.96 25.31 -26.32
CA SER A 34 -16.41 25.36 -26.56
C SER A 34 -17.18 24.57 -25.49
N THR A 35 -18.37 25.05 -25.15
CA THR A 35 -19.30 24.36 -24.22
C THR A 35 -19.58 22.93 -24.66
N SER A 36 -19.79 22.70 -25.97
CA SER A 36 -20.01 21.35 -26.52
C SER A 36 -18.80 20.41 -26.33
N THR A 37 -17.57 20.94 -26.38
CA THR A 37 -16.35 20.15 -26.13
C THR A 37 -16.24 19.78 -24.66
N LEU A 38 -16.54 20.74 -23.78
CA LEU A 38 -16.56 20.52 -22.35
C LEU A 38 -17.60 19.47 -21.95
N GLU A 39 -18.83 19.58 -22.46
CA GLU A 39 -19.91 18.60 -22.25
C GLU A 39 -19.52 17.21 -22.76
N ARG A 40 -18.89 17.12 -23.94
CA ARG A 40 -18.38 15.86 -24.48
C ARG A 40 -17.32 15.24 -23.57
N TRP A 41 -16.42 16.05 -23.00
CA TRP A 41 -15.41 15.56 -22.06
C TRP A 41 -16.03 15.11 -20.75
N ILE A 42 -17.00 15.85 -20.20
CA ILE A 42 -17.74 15.47 -18.99
C ILE A 42 -18.47 14.14 -19.20
N ARG A 43 -19.22 14.02 -20.31
CA ARG A 43 -19.94 12.79 -20.65
C ARG A 43 -19.00 11.61 -20.80
N ARG A 44 -17.90 11.79 -21.52
CA ARG A 44 -16.87 10.76 -21.69
C ARG A 44 -16.25 10.38 -20.35
N TYR A 45 -15.95 11.36 -19.49
CA TYR A 45 -15.41 11.11 -18.16
C TYR A 45 -16.38 10.26 -17.33
N ALA A 46 -17.66 10.63 -17.27
CA ALA A 46 -18.71 9.87 -16.58
C ALA A 46 -18.90 8.46 -17.14
N GLU A 47 -18.72 8.26 -18.45
CA GLU A 47 -18.75 6.94 -19.09
C GLU A 47 -17.49 6.12 -18.81
N THR A 48 -16.33 6.78 -18.66
CA THR A 48 -15.06 6.15 -18.29
C THR A 48 -14.84 5.99 -16.80
N GLU A 49 -15.68 6.58 -15.93
CA GLU A 49 -15.77 6.20 -14.53
C GLU A 49 -16.25 4.75 -14.50
N ARG A 50 -15.26 3.85 -14.57
CA ARG A 50 -15.47 2.42 -14.52
C ARG A 50 -16.19 2.12 -13.23
N ARG A 51 -17.46 1.75 -13.35
CA ARG A 51 -18.15 1.10 -12.24
C ARG A 51 -17.27 -0.07 -11.79
N PRO A 52 -16.94 -0.18 -10.50
CA PRO A 52 -16.10 -1.26 -10.02
C PRO A 52 -16.73 -2.58 -10.45
N ARG A 53 -15.90 -3.52 -10.89
CA ARG A 53 -16.37 -4.86 -11.26
C ARG A 53 -17.15 -5.42 -10.06
N PRO A 54 -18.33 -6.04 -10.27
CA PRO A 54 -19.09 -6.62 -9.18
C PRO A 54 -18.24 -7.60 -8.39
N ARG A 55 -18.42 -7.58 -7.07
CA ARG A 55 -17.71 -8.44 -6.13
C ARG A 55 -18.09 -9.89 -6.39
N LEU A 56 -17.13 -10.80 -6.20
CA LEU A 56 -17.41 -12.24 -6.23
C LEU A 56 -18.09 -12.69 -4.93
N THR A 57 -17.73 -12.07 -3.79
CA THR A 57 -18.30 -12.42 -2.49
C THR A 57 -19.57 -11.64 -2.19
N THR A 58 -20.47 -12.29 -1.46
CA THR A 58 -21.68 -11.71 -0.88
C THR A 58 -21.38 -11.02 0.46
N GLY A 59 -22.32 -10.21 0.95
CA GLY A 59 -22.17 -9.53 2.25
C GLY A 59 -22.07 -10.51 3.42
N ASP A 60 -22.78 -11.63 3.35
CA ASP A 60 -22.77 -12.66 4.40
C ASP A 60 -21.42 -13.40 4.45
N GLU A 61 -20.83 -13.70 3.28
CA GLU A 61 -19.48 -14.26 3.20
C GLU A 61 -18.43 -13.29 3.75
N ASP A 62 -18.55 -11.99 3.44
CA ASP A 62 -17.66 -10.97 3.98
C ASP A 62 -17.78 -10.89 5.52
N ALA A 63 -19.00 -10.98 6.06
CA ALA A 63 -19.23 -11.03 7.51
C ALA A 63 -18.64 -12.30 8.16
N ALA A 64 -18.75 -13.45 7.50
CA ALA A 64 -18.17 -14.71 7.96
C ALA A 64 -16.63 -14.67 7.99
N ILE A 65 -16.00 -14.03 6.99
CA ILE A 65 -14.54 -13.80 6.97
C ILE A 65 -14.10 -12.97 8.17
N ILE A 66 -14.82 -11.90 8.47
CA ILE A 66 -14.52 -11.01 9.61
C ILE A 66 -14.73 -11.75 10.94
N ALA A 67 -15.83 -12.49 11.07
CA ALA A 67 -16.13 -13.29 12.26
C ALA A 67 -15.05 -14.36 12.51
N ALA A 68 -14.56 -15.03 11.46
CA ALA A 68 -13.52 -16.04 11.57
C ALA A 68 -12.22 -15.49 12.20
N ILE A 69 -11.81 -14.27 11.83
CA ILE A 69 -10.64 -13.61 12.45
C ILE A 69 -10.94 -13.12 13.87
N ARG A 70 -12.14 -12.60 14.13
CA ARG A 70 -12.52 -12.19 15.48
C ARG A 70 -12.51 -13.36 16.46
N ASN A 71 -12.96 -14.53 16.02
CA ASN A 71 -12.97 -15.74 16.83
C ASN A 71 -11.57 -16.34 16.99
N ASN A 72 -10.73 -16.28 15.95
CA ASN A 72 -9.34 -16.71 16.00
C ASN A 72 -8.40 -15.67 15.36
N PRO A 73 -7.87 -14.73 16.15
CA PRO A 73 -7.01 -13.65 15.65
C PRO A 73 -5.72 -14.10 14.98
N PHE A 74 -5.27 -15.33 15.23
CA PHE A 74 -4.05 -15.90 14.66
C PHE A 74 -4.30 -16.71 13.37
N SER A 75 -5.54 -16.72 12.88
CA SER A 75 -5.92 -17.48 11.68
C SER A 75 -5.29 -16.91 10.40
N ASN A 76 -4.84 -17.80 9.52
CA ASN A 76 -4.25 -17.47 8.22
C ASN A 76 -5.35 -17.38 7.14
N PRO A 77 -5.30 -16.44 6.18
CA PRO A 77 -6.21 -16.36 5.03
C PRO A 77 -6.36 -17.66 4.24
N VAL A 78 -5.35 -18.52 4.23
CA VAL A 78 -5.43 -19.85 3.62
C VAL A 78 -6.39 -20.75 4.41
N ALA A 79 -6.30 -20.74 5.74
CA ALA A 79 -7.21 -21.48 6.61
C ALA A 79 -8.64 -20.91 6.54
N ILE A 80 -8.78 -19.58 6.46
CA ILE A 80 -10.09 -18.92 6.29
C ILE A 80 -10.71 -19.28 4.94
N ARG A 81 -9.90 -19.30 3.86
CA ARG A 81 -10.33 -19.76 2.54
C ARG A 81 -10.86 -21.19 2.60
N GLU A 82 -10.14 -22.08 3.27
CA GLU A 82 -10.55 -23.48 3.39
C GLU A 82 -11.82 -23.64 4.23
N ALA A 83 -11.95 -22.92 5.34
CA ALA A 83 -13.12 -22.95 6.20
C ALA A 83 -14.39 -22.38 5.55
N LEU A 84 -14.25 -21.37 4.70
CA LEU A 84 -15.36 -20.68 4.02
C LEU A 84 -15.49 -21.05 2.54
N HIS A 85 -14.75 -22.05 2.08
CA HIS A 85 -14.73 -22.54 0.69
C HIS A 85 -14.58 -21.44 -0.37
N LEU A 86 -13.77 -20.42 -0.09
CA LEU A 86 -13.51 -19.32 -1.03
C LEU A 86 -12.60 -19.80 -2.17
N ASP A 87 -12.79 -19.31 -3.39
CA ASP A 87 -11.96 -19.67 -4.55
C ASP A 87 -10.47 -19.33 -4.34
N ARG A 88 -10.17 -18.13 -3.82
CA ARG A 88 -8.79 -17.66 -3.65
C ARG A 88 -8.57 -17.06 -2.27
N ALA A 89 -7.42 -17.37 -1.67
CA ALA A 89 -6.99 -16.77 -0.40
C ALA A 89 -6.80 -15.25 -0.52
N GLN A 90 -6.55 -14.75 -1.73
CA GLN A 90 -6.45 -13.31 -2.00
C GLN A 90 -7.76 -12.58 -1.72
N THR A 91 -8.91 -13.23 -1.93
CA THR A 91 -10.22 -12.65 -1.63
C THR A 91 -10.33 -12.33 -0.14
N ALA A 92 -10.02 -13.30 0.74
CA ALA A 92 -9.98 -13.08 2.18
C ALA A 92 -9.00 -11.96 2.59
N ARG A 93 -7.81 -11.89 1.97
CA ARG A 93 -6.84 -10.80 2.23
C ARG A 93 -7.39 -9.43 1.86
N SER A 94 -7.99 -9.30 0.68
CA SER A 94 -8.60 -8.04 0.25
C SER A 94 -9.69 -7.58 1.21
N ARG A 95 -10.54 -8.50 1.68
CA ARG A 95 -11.59 -8.19 2.68
C ARG A 95 -11.03 -7.73 4.01
N LEU A 96 -10.01 -8.41 4.52
CA LEU A 96 -9.37 -8.00 5.77
C LEU A 96 -8.66 -6.65 5.63
N HIS A 97 -8.06 -6.38 4.47
CA HIS A 97 -7.44 -5.10 4.18
C HIS A 97 -8.45 -3.95 4.11
N GLU A 98 -9.63 -4.17 3.52
CA GLU A 98 -10.73 -3.17 3.51
C GLU A 98 -11.13 -2.76 4.94
N VAL A 99 -11.05 -3.68 5.90
CA VAL A 99 -11.40 -3.45 7.32
C VAL A 99 -10.16 -3.06 8.17
N SER A 100 -9.02 -2.79 7.53
CA SER A 100 -7.74 -2.45 8.19
C SER A 100 -7.24 -3.50 9.20
N ILE A 101 -7.71 -4.75 9.12
CA ILE A 101 -7.20 -5.84 9.95
C ILE A 101 -5.97 -6.41 9.28
N GLN A 102 -4.80 -6.02 9.79
CA GLN A 102 -3.54 -6.51 9.27
C GLN A 102 -3.25 -7.92 9.76
N GLN A 103 -2.64 -8.69 8.87
CA GLN A 103 -2.12 -10.02 9.13
C GLN A 103 -0.97 -9.94 10.14
N ARG A 104 -0.71 -11.03 10.89
CA ARG A 104 0.46 -11.14 11.76
C ARG A 104 1.74 -10.83 10.97
N VAL A 105 2.42 -9.75 11.32
CA VAL A 105 3.75 -9.41 10.82
C VAL A 105 4.80 -10.10 11.70
N PRO A 106 5.73 -10.89 11.15
CA PRO A 106 6.80 -11.48 11.96
C PRO A 106 7.67 -10.37 12.54
N ALA A 107 8.12 -10.55 13.78
CA ALA A 107 9.09 -9.64 14.38
C ALA A 107 10.38 -9.67 13.56
N ILE A 108 10.70 -8.55 12.92
CA ILE A 108 11.98 -8.37 12.24
C ILE A 108 13.03 -8.17 13.34
N LYS A 109 13.88 -9.17 13.56
CA LYS A 109 15.02 -9.03 14.47
C LYS A 109 16.16 -8.36 13.72
N GLU A 110 16.81 -7.37 14.34
CA GLU A 110 18.04 -6.79 13.81
C GLU A 110 19.09 -7.89 13.58
N ARG A 111 19.89 -7.76 12.52
CA ARG A 111 20.96 -8.72 12.25
C ARG A 111 21.95 -8.71 13.41
N LEU A 112 22.37 -9.89 13.84
CA LEU A 112 23.37 -10.05 14.89
C LEU A 112 24.70 -9.43 14.44
N THR A 113 25.03 -8.27 14.99
CA THR A 113 26.31 -7.58 14.77
C THR A 113 27.42 -8.18 15.63
N ASP A 114 28.68 -7.92 15.29
CA ASP A 114 29.82 -8.38 16.08
C ASP A 114 29.80 -7.80 17.50
N GLN A 115 29.34 -6.57 17.68
CA GLN A 115 29.13 -5.98 19.01
C GLN A 115 28.13 -6.78 19.86
N HIS A 116 27.03 -7.26 19.26
CA HIS A 116 26.08 -8.15 19.94
C HIS A 116 26.69 -9.52 20.26
N ARG A 117 27.66 -10.01 19.48
CA ARG A 117 28.41 -11.24 19.80
C ARG A 117 29.34 -11.01 21.00
N THR A 118 30.10 -9.93 21.00
CA THR A 118 31.03 -9.58 22.08
C THR A 118 30.30 -9.33 23.41
N GLY A 119 29.13 -8.69 23.38
CA GLY A 119 28.31 -8.48 24.58
C GLY A 119 27.61 -9.73 25.12
N ARG A 120 27.52 -10.81 24.33
CA ARG A 120 26.94 -12.10 24.75
C ARG A 120 27.97 -13.08 25.28
N LEU A 121 29.22 -12.95 24.85
CA LEU A 121 30.30 -13.75 25.41
C LEU A 121 30.55 -13.23 26.84
N PRO A 122 30.53 -14.10 27.87
CA PRO A 122 31.00 -13.69 29.18
C PRO A 122 32.43 -13.20 29.01
N ALA A 123 32.79 -12.08 29.67
CA ALA A 123 34.15 -11.57 29.64
C ALA A 123 35.10 -12.67 30.10
N ILE A 124 35.68 -13.40 29.15
CA ILE A 124 36.69 -14.40 29.44
C ILE A 124 37.91 -13.57 29.81
N CYS A 125 38.17 -13.50 31.10
CA CYS A 125 39.28 -12.77 31.67
C CYS A 125 40.60 -13.19 30.99
N GLY A 126 41.40 -12.21 30.58
CA GLY A 126 42.86 -12.33 30.49
C GLY A 126 43.48 -12.34 29.09
N GLY A 127 44.04 -11.20 28.70
CA GLY A 127 44.98 -11.11 27.57
C GLY A 127 44.91 -9.76 26.84
N GLY A 128 45.48 -8.71 27.44
CA GLY A 128 45.52 -7.37 26.85
C GLY A 128 46.34 -7.30 25.55
N PRO A 129 46.17 -6.24 24.74
CA PRO A 129 46.89 -6.06 23.48
C PRO A 129 48.31 -5.58 23.76
N GLY A 130 49.31 -6.36 23.35
CA GLY A 130 50.70 -6.01 23.58
C GLY A 130 51.66 -6.75 22.65
N VAL A 131 51.48 -6.63 21.34
CA VAL A 131 52.61 -6.82 20.41
C VAL A 131 52.61 -5.63 19.45
N LEU A 132 53.36 -4.61 19.85
CA LEU A 132 53.83 -3.55 18.95
C LEU A 132 54.81 -4.18 17.98
N VAL A 133 54.45 -4.23 16.70
CA VAL A 133 55.42 -4.37 15.62
C VAL A 133 55.91 -2.95 15.29
N ALA A 134 57.16 -2.64 15.63
CA ALA A 134 57.86 -1.46 15.15
C ALA A 134 59.36 -1.72 15.02
N SER A 135 59.92 -1.18 13.94
CA SER A 135 61.18 -1.49 13.29
C SER A 135 62.41 -0.78 13.89
N ASN A 136 63.61 -1.30 13.52
CA ASN A 136 64.86 -0.59 13.16
C ASN A 136 65.99 -0.27 14.21
N LEU A 137 67.20 -0.77 13.87
CA LEU A 137 68.55 -0.12 13.78
C LEU A 137 69.48 0.12 15.00
N HIS A 138 70.75 -0.26 14.76
CA HIS A 138 72.05 0.16 15.34
C HIS A 138 72.59 -0.45 16.65
N GLY A 139 73.83 -0.95 16.54
CA GLY A 139 74.72 -1.40 17.60
C GLY A 139 75.77 -2.35 17.06
#